data_AF-A0A0X3NI14-F1
#
_entry.id   AF-A0A0X3NI14-F1
#
_cell.length_a   1.000
_cell.length_b   1.000
_cell.length_c   1.000
_cell.angle_alpha   90.00
_cell.angle_beta   90.00
_cell.angle_gamma   90.00
#
_symmetry.space_group_name_H-M   'P 1'
#
loop_
_entity.id
_entity.type
_entity.pdbx_description
1 polymer ?
#
loop_
_entity_poly.entity_id
_entity_poly.type
_entity_poly.pdbx_seq_one_letter_code
_entity_poly.pdbx_strand_id
1 'polypeptide(L)'
;MTPSKFKDTLGEILFMHFEVPSLVFAPAHVVSLFTLGISTALVLDCGYTEALVLPVYEGFTILGAWQSGPLGGKRIHRDLEIQLRQSAYLVDDSSREQEGIPFGNEHIQLSESRLEDIKVRACFVSPAERAALWNNWRLLTKEGTEQHDNIPLPDYAEESFAYPLGDEGGQYLRIPSRLRETASEGLFTGDTDNVTLHTLILESLLLCPIDCRRQLIENIVCIGGTCMMPGFIHRLNEEIKTALELPRYASLAALKDSIKFHNPPSKANYTAWLGGSIFGALESLPGRSYSRTKYLEQKTIPDWSSIWETDITENRDFIHTR
;
A
#
# COMPACT_ATOMS: atom_id res chain seq x y z
N MET A 1 4.11 4.51 11.28
CA MET A 1 4.21 4.28 12.74
C MET A 1 3.12 5.08 13.43
N THR A 2 2.52 4.55 14.49
CA THR A 2 1.42 5.22 15.20
C THR A 2 1.96 6.34 16.11
N PRO A 3 1.40 7.56 16.10
CA PRO A 3 1.84 8.64 16.99
C PRO A 3 1.74 8.25 18.47
N SER A 4 2.74 8.60 19.28
CA SER A 4 2.81 8.20 20.70
C SER A 4 1.59 8.66 21.50
N LYS A 5 1.13 9.89 21.27
CA LYS A 5 -0.10 10.42 21.90
C LYS A 5 -1.32 9.51 21.65
N PHE A 6 -1.48 9.02 20.43
CA PHE A 6 -2.58 8.12 20.10
C PHE A 6 -2.43 6.76 20.80
N LYS A 7 -1.21 6.21 20.83
CA LYS A 7 -0.93 4.97 21.58
C LYS A 7 -1.21 5.12 23.07
N ASP A 8 -0.80 6.23 23.67
CA ASP A 8 -0.98 6.49 25.11
C ASP A 8 -2.47 6.62 25.45
N THR A 9 -3.25 7.35 24.64
CA THR A 9 -4.71 7.42 24.78
C THR A 9 -5.37 6.04 24.64
N LEU A 10 -4.95 5.25 23.65
CA LEU A 10 -5.49 3.90 23.47
C LEU A 10 -5.11 2.98 24.63
N GLY A 11 -3.87 3.08 25.12
CA GLY A 11 -3.38 2.35 26.30
C GLY A 11 -4.17 2.71 27.55
N GLU A 12 -4.44 4.00 27.78
CA GLU A 12 -5.27 4.48 28.88
C GLU A 12 -6.68 3.86 28.81
N ILE A 13 -7.33 3.93 27.66
CA ILE A 13 -8.67 3.34 27.48
C ILE A 13 -8.64 1.83 27.73
N LEU A 14 -7.69 1.10 27.15
CA LEU A 14 -7.62 -0.35 27.27
C LEU A 14 -7.31 -0.82 28.70
N PHE A 15 -6.38 -0.17 29.40
CA PHE A 15 -6.00 -0.56 30.76
C PHE A 15 -6.92 0.00 31.85
N MET A 16 -7.44 1.23 31.69
CA MET A 16 -8.24 1.89 32.72
C MET A 16 -9.73 1.59 32.58
N HIS A 17 -10.25 1.50 31.35
CA HIS A 17 -11.69 1.27 31.13
C HIS A 17 -12.02 -0.21 30.88
N PHE A 18 -11.25 -0.87 30.00
CA PHE A 18 -11.49 -2.28 29.65
C PHE A 18 -10.72 -3.27 30.53
N GLU A 19 -9.83 -2.78 31.39
CA GLU A 19 -9.05 -3.57 32.35
C GLU A 19 -8.30 -4.75 31.73
N VAL A 20 -7.79 -4.59 30.50
CA VAL A 20 -7.04 -5.67 29.83
C VAL A 20 -5.79 -6.05 30.64
N PRO A 21 -5.44 -7.34 30.73
CA PRO A 21 -4.31 -7.79 31.55
C PRO A 21 -2.95 -7.35 30.98
N SER A 22 -2.82 -7.40 29.65
CA SER A 22 -1.63 -6.98 28.92
C SER A 22 -1.99 -6.44 27.53
N LEU A 23 -1.06 -5.69 26.96
CA LEU A 23 -1.20 -5.03 25.66
C LEU A 23 0.11 -5.09 24.90
N VAL A 24 0.05 -5.16 23.58
CA VAL A 24 1.23 -5.06 22.72
C VAL A 24 0.93 -4.21 21.49
N PHE A 25 1.86 -3.29 21.17
CA PHE A 25 1.80 -2.47 19.96
C PHE A 25 2.85 -2.95 18.97
N ALA A 26 2.51 -3.99 18.21
CA ALA A 26 3.41 -4.57 17.22
C ALA A 26 3.29 -3.86 15.85
N PRO A 27 4.40 -3.52 15.18
CA PRO A 27 4.35 -2.96 13.83
C PRO A 27 3.77 -3.96 12.84
N ALA A 28 2.83 -3.51 11.99
CA ALA A 28 2.21 -4.31 10.93
C ALA A 28 3.23 -5.06 10.04
N HIS A 29 4.39 -4.42 9.83
CA HIS A 29 5.47 -4.89 8.96
C HIS A 29 6.26 -6.04 9.59
N VAL A 30 6.34 -6.10 10.92
CA VAL A 30 6.99 -7.19 11.64
C VAL A 30 6.04 -8.37 11.74
N VAL A 31 4.79 -8.11 12.15
CA VAL A 31 3.81 -9.19 12.33
C VAL A 31 3.43 -9.87 11.02
N SER A 32 3.41 -9.14 9.89
CA SER A 32 3.12 -9.73 8.58
C SER A 32 4.10 -10.84 8.19
N LEU A 33 5.36 -10.76 8.62
CA LEU A 33 6.39 -11.76 8.29
C LEU A 33 6.19 -13.09 9.00
N PHE A 34 5.48 -13.12 10.13
CA PHE A 34 5.09 -14.37 10.79
C PHE A 34 4.19 -15.24 9.90
N THR A 35 3.46 -14.64 8.96
CA THR A 35 2.65 -15.40 7.99
C THR A 35 3.50 -16.21 7.00
N LEU A 36 4.74 -15.77 6.77
CA LEU A 36 5.69 -16.39 5.84
C LEU A 36 6.78 -17.20 6.56
N GLY A 37 6.90 -17.06 7.89
CA GLY A 37 7.94 -17.73 8.67
C GLY A 37 9.36 -17.19 8.39
N ILE A 38 9.49 -15.95 7.91
CA ILE A 38 10.78 -15.29 7.65
C ILE A 38 11.02 -14.16 8.66
N SER A 39 12.28 -13.89 8.99
CA SER A 39 12.69 -12.82 9.92
C SER A 39 13.22 -11.57 9.22
N THR A 40 13.61 -11.67 7.94
CA THR A 40 14.22 -10.60 7.16
C THR A 40 13.43 -10.36 5.88
N ALA A 41 12.93 -9.14 5.68
CA ALA A 41 12.20 -8.75 4.49
C ALA A 41 12.11 -7.22 4.34
N LEU A 42 12.00 -6.75 3.11
CA LEU A 42 11.57 -5.39 2.81
C LEU A 42 10.04 -5.37 2.65
N VAL A 43 9.34 -4.73 3.58
CA VAL A 43 7.87 -4.72 3.58
C VAL A 43 7.35 -3.41 3.02
N LEU A 44 6.56 -3.49 1.94
CA LEU A 44 5.77 -2.39 1.40
C LEU A 44 4.32 -2.53 1.90
N ASP A 45 3.86 -1.58 2.71
CA ASP A 45 2.47 -1.46 3.16
C ASP A 45 1.78 -0.33 2.39
N CYS A 46 0.95 -0.67 1.42
CA CYS A 46 0.21 0.30 0.61
C CYS A 46 -1.26 0.36 1.08
N GLY A 47 -1.51 1.26 2.02
CA GLY A 47 -2.81 1.48 2.65
C GLY A 47 -3.70 2.44 1.86
N TYR A 48 -4.65 3.07 2.57
CA TYR A 48 -5.54 4.06 1.98
C TYR A 48 -4.89 5.44 1.86
N THR A 49 -4.29 5.97 2.92
CA THR A 49 -3.74 7.32 2.94
C THR A 49 -2.32 7.42 2.40
N GLU A 50 -1.50 6.43 2.71
CA GLU A 50 -0.07 6.43 2.44
C GLU A 50 0.41 5.03 2.02
N ALA A 51 1.57 5.02 1.35
CA ALA A 51 2.38 3.84 1.15
C ALA A 51 3.64 3.95 2.02
N LEU A 52 3.96 2.86 2.70
CA LEU A 52 5.04 2.78 3.67
C LEU A 52 6.01 1.67 3.29
N VAL A 53 7.29 1.94 3.33
CA VAL A 53 8.33 0.92 3.20
C VAL A 53 9.12 0.88 4.51
N LEU A 54 9.14 -0.30 5.12
CA LEU A 54 9.92 -0.55 6.33
C LEU A 54 10.72 -1.85 6.18
N PRO A 55 12.07 -1.77 6.15
CA PRO A 55 12.92 -2.94 6.18
C PRO A 55 12.93 -3.57 7.57
N VAL A 56 12.77 -4.89 7.60
CA VAL A 56 12.89 -5.74 8.78
C VAL A 56 14.07 -6.68 8.55
N TYR A 57 15.00 -6.71 9.49
CA TYR A 57 16.19 -7.56 9.43
C TYR A 57 16.33 -8.32 10.74
N GLU A 58 16.33 -9.66 10.66
CA GLU A 58 16.36 -10.57 11.80
C GLU A 58 15.31 -10.24 12.89
N GLY A 59 14.10 -9.88 12.47
CA GLY A 59 12.98 -9.52 13.35
C GLY A 59 12.99 -8.09 13.88
N PHE A 60 14.03 -7.30 13.55
CA PHE A 60 14.14 -5.90 13.96
C PHE A 60 13.88 -4.93 12.81
N THR A 61 13.13 -3.87 13.07
CA THR A 61 12.87 -2.81 12.08
C THR A 61 14.06 -1.87 11.97
N ILE A 62 14.56 -1.63 10.75
CA ILE A 62 15.60 -0.63 10.50
C ILE A 62 14.91 0.73 10.32
N LEU A 63 14.57 1.39 11.44
CA LEU A 63 13.80 2.64 11.45
C LEU A 63 14.47 3.78 10.67
N GLY A 64 15.81 3.82 10.63
CA GLY A 64 16.56 4.82 9.86
C GLY A 64 16.42 4.70 8.34
N ALA A 65 15.95 3.54 7.85
CA ALA A 65 15.71 3.27 6.44
C ALA A 65 14.21 3.27 6.08
N TRP A 66 13.38 3.80 6.97
CA TRP A 66 11.95 3.98 6.74
C TRP A 66 11.70 5.01 5.63
N GLN A 67 10.77 4.70 4.73
CA GLN A 67 10.33 5.60 3.66
C GLN A 67 8.80 5.62 3.58
N SER A 68 8.21 6.78 3.28
CA SER A 68 6.76 6.93 3.13
C SER A 68 6.41 7.92 2.02
N GLY A 69 5.22 7.78 1.45
CA GLY A 69 4.66 8.75 0.51
C GLY A 69 3.14 8.69 0.45
N PRO A 70 2.48 9.77 -0.01
CA PRO A 70 1.02 9.84 -0.16
C PRO A 70 0.51 9.03 -1.38
N LEU A 71 0.97 7.78 -1.51
CA LEU A 71 0.76 6.88 -2.65
C LEU A 71 -0.20 5.73 -2.30
N GLY A 72 -1.24 6.02 -1.53
CA GLY A 72 -2.26 5.04 -1.14
C GLY A 72 -3.50 5.05 -2.04
N GLY A 73 -4.53 4.28 -1.64
CA GLY A 73 -5.82 4.23 -2.32
C GLY A 73 -6.52 5.59 -2.48
N LYS A 74 -6.27 6.55 -1.58
CA LYS A 74 -6.80 7.92 -1.64
C LYS A 74 -6.29 8.68 -2.86
N ARG A 75 -5.04 8.44 -3.28
CA ARG A 75 -4.49 9.01 -4.51
C ARG A 75 -5.26 8.51 -5.74
N ILE A 76 -5.51 7.20 -5.77
CA ILE A 76 -6.29 6.57 -6.85
C ILE A 76 -7.73 7.07 -6.86
N HIS A 77 -8.36 7.23 -5.69
CA HIS A 77 -9.71 7.83 -5.59
C HIS A 77 -9.74 9.23 -6.19
N ARG A 78 -8.77 10.07 -5.84
CA ARG A 78 -8.66 11.43 -6.38
C ARG A 78 -8.49 11.42 -7.89
N ASP A 79 -7.57 10.61 -8.40
CA ASP A 79 -7.27 10.55 -9.84
C ASP A 79 -8.45 9.96 -10.63
N LEU A 80 -9.14 8.96 -10.06
CA LEU A 80 -10.36 8.40 -10.61
C LEU A 80 -11.50 9.43 -10.63
N GLU A 81 -11.74 10.16 -9.54
CA GLU A 81 -12.80 11.17 -9.50
C GLU A 81 -12.57 12.29 -10.54
N ILE A 82 -11.33 12.79 -10.64
CA ILE A 82 -10.97 13.81 -11.63
C ILE A 82 -11.24 13.30 -13.05
N GLN A 83 -10.81 12.07 -13.34
CA GLN A 83 -10.98 11.50 -14.68
C GLN A 83 -12.44 11.16 -15.01
N LEU A 84 -13.20 10.65 -14.04
CA LEU A 84 -14.64 10.38 -14.21
C LEU A 84 -15.40 11.67 -14.54
N ARG A 85 -15.12 12.77 -13.83
CA ARG A 85 -15.74 14.08 -14.14
C ARG A 85 -15.41 14.57 -15.54
N GLN A 86 -14.22 14.27 -16.05
CA GLN A 86 -13.76 14.76 -17.36
C GLN A 86 -14.24 13.91 -18.53
N SER A 87 -14.44 12.60 -18.35
CA SER A 87 -14.58 11.67 -19.48
C SER A 87 -15.67 10.61 -19.32
N ALA A 88 -16.29 10.47 -18.14
CA ALA A 88 -17.41 9.54 -17.98
C ALA A 88 -18.74 10.18 -18.41
N TYR A 89 -19.68 9.31 -18.78
CA TYR A 89 -21.00 9.72 -19.26
C TYR A 89 -22.09 8.89 -18.59
N LEU A 90 -23.20 9.56 -18.30
CA LEU A 90 -24.41 8.98 -17.74
C LEU A 90 -25.28 8.49 -18.89
N VAL A 91 -25.77 7.27 -18.77
CA VAL A 91 -26.67 6.65 -19.74
C VAL A 91 -27.86 6.06 -19.00
N ASP A 92 -29.05 6.43 -19.44
CA ASP A 92 -30.29 5.80 -18.98
C ASP A 92 -30.64 4.61 -19.87
N ASP A 93 -31.33 3.61 -19.32
CA ASP A 93 -31.72 2.38 -20.01
C ASP A 93 -32.59 2.62 -21.25
N SER A 94 -33.28 3.78 -21.29
CA SER A 94 -34.10 4.23 -22.43
C SER A 94 -33.31 4.89 -23.56
N SER A 95 -32.06 5.29 -23.30
CA SER A 95 -31.25 6.08 -24.23
C SER A 95 -30.40 5.15 -25.10
N ARG A 96 -30.45 5.32 -26.43
CA ARG A 96 -29.50 4.64 -27.33
C ARG A 96 -28.09 5.05 -26.94
N GLU A 97 -27.14 4.13 -27.04
CA GLU A 97 -25.76 4.18 -26.52
C GLU A 97 -24.93 5.43 -26.86
N GLN A 98 -25.41 6.30 -27.75
CA GLN A 98 -24.69 7.43 -28.35
C GLN A 98 -25.04 8.81 -27.76
N GLU A 99 -26.08 8.95 -26.92
CA GLU A 99 -26.49 10.23 -26.31
C GLU A 99 -26.32 10.23 -24.78
N GLY A 100 -25.10 9.98 -24.30
CA GLY A 100 -24.79 10.06 -22.88
C GLY A 100 -24.61 11.50 -22.38
N ILE A 101 -25.10 11.82 -21.18
CA ILE A 101 -24.90 13.13 -20.55
C ILE A 101 -23.51 13.14 -19.90
N PRO A 102 -22.63 14.14 -20.15
CA PRO A 102 -21.33 14.21 -19.50
C PRO A 102 -21.46 14.28 -17.97
N PHE A 103 -20.79 13.36 -17.27
CA PHE A 103 -20.90 13.23 -15.81
C PHE A 103 -20.44 14.49 -15.07
N GLY A 104 -19.44 15.22 -15.60
CA GLY A 104 -18.92 16.43 -14.98
C GLY A 104 -19.87 17.63 -14.96
N ASN A 105 -20.92 17.64 -15.79
CA ASN A 105 -21.87 18.76 -15.86
C ASN A 105 -22.92 18.70 -14.74
N GLU A 106 -23.12 17.53 -14.13
CA GLU A 106 -24.04 17.38 -13.03
C GLU A 106 -23.33 17.59 -11.69
N HIS A 107 -24.00 18.23 -10.72
CA HIS A 107 -23.52 18.34 -9.34
C HIS A 107 -23.59 17.01 -8.56
N ILE A 108 -23.60 15.86 -9.26
CA ILE A 108 -23.59 14.55 -8.63
C ILE A 108 -22.19 14.29 -8.06
N GLN A 109 -22.12 14.19 -6.74
CA GLN A 109 -20.93 13.74 -6.05
C GLN A 109 -21.07 12.24 -5.77
N LEU A 110 -20.17 11.43 -6.33
CA LEU A 110 -20.09 10.02 -5.98
C LEU A 110 -19.63 9.89 -4.52
N SER A 111 -20.31 9.05 -3.75
CA SER A 111 -19.84 8.70 -2.42
C SER A 111 -18.52 7.92 -2.51
N GLU A 112 -17.72 8.00 -1.46
CA GLU A 112 -16.44 7.29 -1.37
C GLU A 112 -16.59 5.77 -1.53
N SER A 113 -17.69 5.22 -1.01
CA SER A 113 -18.04 3.80 -1.16
C SER A 113 -18.24 3.37 -2.62
N ARG A 114 -18.84 4.24 -3.46
CA ARG A 114 -19.06 3.96 -4.88
C ARG A 114 -17.78 4.08 -5.68
N LEU A 115 -16.95 5.07 -5.36
CA LEU A 115 -15.61 5.18 -5.94
C LEU A 115 -14.76 3.96 -5.61
N GLU A 116 -14.90 3.43 -4.40
CA GLU A 116 -14.24 2.18 -4.01
C GLU A 116 -14.77 0.96 -4.78
N ASP A 117 -16.09 0.81 -4.95
CA ASP A 117 -16.66 -0.28 -5.74
C ASP A 117 -16.21 -0.22 -7.21
N ILE A 118 -16.22 0.97 -7.81
CA ILE A 118 -15.70 1.21 -9.17
C ILE A 118 -14.22 0.81 -9.24
N LYS A 119 -13.40 1.26 -8.29
CA LYS A 119 -11.96 0.95 -8.22
C LYS A 119 -11.73 -0.55 -8.16
N VAL A 120 -12.48 -1.28 -7.33
CA VAL A 120 -12.30 -2.74 -7.15
C VAL A 120 -12.78 -3.51 -8.38
N ARG A 121 -13.87 -3.10 -9.00
CA ARG A 121 -14.49 -3.84 -10.13
C ARG A 121 -13.86 -3.53 -11.48
N ALA A 122 -13.47 -2.27 -11.69
CA ALA A 122 -13.07 -1.79 -13.01
C ALA A 122 -11.55 -1.60 -13.12
N CYS A 123 -10.88 -1.05 -12.10
CA CYS A 123 -9.49 -0.62 -12.23
C CYS A 123 -8.48 -1.77 -12.11
N PHE A 124 -7.38 -1.64 -12.84
CA PHE A 124 -6.25 -2.56 -12.80
C PHE A 124 -4.94 -1.83 -13.16
N VAL A 125 -3.82 -2.42 -12.76
CA VAL A 125 -2.49 -1.88 -13.06
C VAL A 125 -2.00 -2.44 -14.37
N SER A 126 -1.70 -1.56 -15.33
CA SER A 126 -1.16 -1.94 -16.62
C SER A 126 0.38 -2.09 -16.57
N PRO A 127 0.97 -2.95 -17.44
CA PRO A 127 2.42 -3.05 -17.61
C PRO A 127 3.05 -1.70 -18.02
N ALA A 128 4.33 -1.51 -17.73
CA ALA A 128 5.01 -0.23 -17.92
C ALA A 128 4.96 0.28 -19.37
N GLU A 129 5.15 -0.60 -20.36
CA GLU A 129 5.07 -0.24 -21.77
C GLU A 129 3.67 0.26 -22.17
N ARG A 130 2.62 -0.42 -21.70
CA ARG A 130 1.23 -0.02 -21.99
C ARG A 130 0.86 1.30 -21.30
N ALA A 131 1.32 1.51 -20.08
CA ALA A 131 1.15 2.77 -19.37
C ALA A 131 1.85 3.93 -20.12
N ALA A 132 3.04 3.69 -20.66
CA ALA A 132 3.77 4.68 -21.46
C ALA A 132 2.99 5.10 -22.73
N LEU A 133 2.34 4.15 -23.42
CA LEU A 133 1.48 4.47 -24.57
C LEU A 133 0.34 5.42 -24.19
N TRP A 134 -0.36 5.13 -23.08
CA TRP A 134 -1.43 5.99 -22.59
C TRP A 134 -0.94 7.36 -22.12
N ASN A 135 0.24 7.43 -21.50
CA ASN A 135 0.86 8.67 -21.08
C ASN A 135 1.26 9.53 -22.29
N ASN A 136 1.87 8.94 -23.32
CA ASN A 136 2.23 9.62 -24.55
C ASN A 136 0.98 10.15 -25.28
N TRP A 137 -0.05 9.31 -25.43
CA TRP A 137 -1.33 9.72 -25.99
C TRP A 137 -1.95 10.90 -25.22
N ARG A 138 -1.90 10.87 -23.88
CA ARG A 138 -2.40 11.96 -23.02
C ARG A 138 -1.62 13.26 -23.18
N LEU A 139 -0.31 13.20 -23.41
CA LEU A 139 0.52 14.38 -23.62
C LEU A 139 0.23 15.02 -24.96
N LEU A 140 0.22 14.23 -26.04
CA LEU A 140 -0.07 14.69 -27.39
C LEU A 140 -1.46 15.33 -27.50
N THR A 141 -2.47 14.76 -26.83
CA THR A 141 -3.82 15.32 -26.80
C THR A 141 -3.94 16.61 -25.98
N LYS A 142 -3.09 16.82 -24.96
CA LYS A 142 -3.07 18.06 -24.15
C LYS A 142 -2.31 19.20 -24.82
N GLU A 143 -1.23 18.90 -25.54
CA GLU A 143 -0.35 19.91 -26.13
C GLU A 143 -0.92 20.53 -27.42
N GLY A 144 -2.02 19.99 -27.96
CA GLY A 144 -2.69 20.55 -29.15
C GLY A 144 -1.80 20.60 -30.40
N THR A 145 -0.70 19.85 -30.38
CA THR A 145 0.34 19.86 -31.41
C THR A 145 -0.08 19.14 -32.68
N GLU A 146 -1.11 18.30 -32.62
CA GLU A 146 -1.75 17.66 -33.78
C GLU A 146 -3.29 17.65 -33.65
N GLN A 147 -4.00 17.59 -34.79
CA GLN A 147 -5.44 17.31 -34.78
C GLN A 147 -5.66 15.95 -34.07
N HIS A 148 -6.56 15.93 -33.07
CA HIS A 148 -6.86 14.77 -32.22
C HIS A 148 -7.18 13.50 -33.02
N ASP A 149 -7.59 13.64 -34.28
CA ASP A 149 -7.96 12.56 -35.20
C ASP A 149 -6.76 11.74 -35.74
N ASN A 150 -5.54 12.26 -35.66
CA ASN A 150 -4.34 11.60 -36.22
C ASN A 150 -3.50 10.82 -35.20
N ILE A 151 -3.81 10.93 -33.90
CA ILE A 151 -3.07 10.22 -32.85
C ILE A 151 -3.70 8.84 -32.65
N PRO A 152 -2.99 7.73 -32.92
CA PRO A 152 -3.56 6.40 -32.76
C PRO A 152 -3.93 6.15 -31.30
N LEU A 153 -5.20 5.84 -31.06
CA LEU A 153 -5.70 5.47 -29.74
C LEU A 153 -5.19 4.07 -29.40
N PRO A 154 -4.60 3.84 -28.20
CA PRO A 154 -4.16 2.51 -27.81
C PRO A 154 -5.31 1.50 -27.81
N ASP A 155 -5.02 0.26 -28.23
CA ASP A 155 -6.02 -0.80 -28.33
C ASP A 155 -6.67 -1.11 -26.98
N TYR A 156 -7.99 -1.32 -27.03
CA TYR A 156 -8.82 -1.74 -25.90
C TYR A 156 -9.78 -2.85 -26.32
N ALA A 157 -10.07 -3.77 -25.40
CA ALA A 157 -10.99 -4.88 -25.66
C ALA A 157 -12.46 -4.41 -25.67
N GLU A 158 -12.80 -3.48 -24.78
CA GLU A 158 -14.13 -2.86 -24.67
C GLU A 158 -13.94 -1.35 -24.55
N GLU A 159 -14.83 -0.56 -25.15
CA GLU A 159 -14.71 0.90 -25.14
C GLU A 159 -15.01 1.49 -23.75
N SER A 160 -16.02 0.94 -23.07
CA SER A 160 -16.44 1.42 -21.76
C SER A 160 -16.99 0.31 -20.87
N PHE A 161 -16.85 0.52 -19.57
CA PHE A 161 -17.44 -0.31 -18.52
C PHE A 161 -18.69 0.40 -17.97
N ALA A 162 -19.84 -0.27 -17.99
CA ALA A 162 -21.07 0.27 -17.43
C ALA A 162 -21.18 -0.05 -15.93
N TYR A 163 -21.21 1.00 -15.10
CA TYR A 163 -21.38 0.91 -13.66
C TYR A 163 -22.80 1.34 -13.25
N PRO A 164 -23.59 0.52 -12.54
CA PRO A 164 -24.95 0.88 -12.15
C PRO A 164 -24.98 1.98 -11.08
N LEU A 165 -25.71 3.07 -11.33
CA LEU A 165 -25.86 4.20 -10.41
C LEU A 165 -27.14 4.16 -9.55
N GLY A 166 -28.14 3.35 -9.88
CA GLY A 166 -29.36 3.19 -9.10
C GLY A 166 -29.48 1.79 -8.49
N ASP A 167 -30.07 1.70 -7.30
CA ASP A 167 -30.41 0.41 -6.67
C ASP A 167 -31.58 -0.29 -7.38
N GLU A 168 -32.44 0.47 -8.07
CA GLU A 168 -33.64 -0.05 -8.77
C GLU A 168 -33.42 -0.26 -10.29
N GLY A 169 -32.20 -0.07 -10.79
CA GLY A 169 -31.87 -0.23 -12.22
C GLY A 169 -32.47 0.88 -13.09
N GLY A 170 -31.65 1.49 -13.95
CA GLY A 170 -32.15 2.49 -14.90
C GLY A 170 -31.12 3.52 -15.34
N GLN A 171 -30.15 3.84 -14.48
CA GLN A 171 -29.06 4.76 -14.81
C GLN A 171 -27.70 4.08 -14.62
N TYR A 172 -26.83 4.25 -15.62
CA TYR A 172 -25.49 3.70 -15.65
C TYR A 172 -24.46 4.81 -15.86
N LEU A 173 -23.35 4.71 -15.14
CA LEU A 173 -22.14 5.48 -15.40
C LEU A 173 -21.26 4.66 -16.35
N ARG A 174 -21.11 5.11 -17.59
CA ARG A 174 -20.18 4.50 -18.53
C ARG A 174 -18.80 5.11 -18.34
N ILE A 175 -17.87 4.26 -17.92
CA ILE A 175 -16.50 4.58 -17.58
C ILE A 175 -15.63 4.14 -18.76
N PRO A 176 -14.96 5.05 -19.49
CA PRO A 176 -14.11 4.65 -20.61
C PRO A 176 -12.98 3.74 -20.13
N SER A 177 -12.62 2.74 -20.93
CA SER A 177 -11.67 1.72 -20.50
C SER A 177 -10.30 2.26 -20.14
N ARG A 178 -9.86 3.35 -20.79
CA ARG A 178 -8.65 4.09 -20.44
C ARG A 178 -8.56 4.40 -18.94
N LEU A 179 -9.64 4.89 -18.34
CA LEU A 179 -9.66 5.37 -16.95
C LEU A 179 -9.37 4.26 -15.95
N ARG A 180 -9.71 3.03 -16.31
CA ARG A 180 -9.49 1.83 -15.49
C ARG A 180 -8.01 1.55 -15.29
N GLU A 181 -7.18 1.93 -16.26
CA GLU A 181 -5.73 1.76 -16.22
C GLU A 181 -5.06 3.02 -15.66
N THR A 182 -5.42 4.19 -16.20
CA THR A 182 -4.79 5.48 -15.87
C THR A 182 -5.09 5.99 -14.48
N ALA A 183 -6.13 5.46 -13.79
CA ALA A 183 -6.38 5.78 -12.39
C ALA A 183 -5.27 5.29 -11.44
N SER A 184 -4.63 4.16 -11.76
CA SER A 184 -3.56 3.58 -10.94
C SER A 184 -2.18 4.18 -11.25
N GLU A 185 -2.06 4.91 -12.36
CA GLU A 185 -0.78 5.40 -12.87
C GLU A 185 -0.13 6.42 -11.94
N GLY A 186 -0.92 7.17 -11.16
CA GLY A 186 -0.43 8.10 -10.15
C GLY A 186 0.42 7.47 -9.03
N LEU A 187 0.46 6.13 -8.93
CA LEU A 187 1.36 5.42 -8.01
C LEU A 187 2.78 5.24 -8.57
N PHE A 188 2.92 5.27 -9.89
CA PHE A 188 4.15 4.95 -10.62
C PHE A 188 4.74 6.18 -11.34
N THR A 189 3.90 7.14 -11.73
CA THR A 189 4.37 8.43 -12.24
C THR A 189 4.67 9.37 -11.08
N GLY A 190 5.93 9.80 -10.97
CA GLY A 190 6.33 10.79 -9.99
C GLY A 190 5.61 12.12 -10.21
N ASP A 191 5.16 12.74 -9.12
CA ASP A 191 4.76 14.15 -9.12
C ASP A 191 6.01 15.06 -9.11
N THR A 192 5.87 16.32 -8.71
CA THR A 192 6.95 17.31 -8.56
C THR A 192 8.18 16.80 -7.82
N ASP A 193 7.99 15.93 -6.81
CA ASP A 193 9.07 15.41 -5.97
C ASP A 193 9.62 14.04 -6.42
N ASN A 194 9.12 13.50 -7.54
CA ASN A 194 9.49 12.18 -8.07
C ASN A 194 9.32 11.02 -7.06
N VAL A 195 8.36 11.13 -6.14
CA VAL A 195 8.05 10.07 -5.17
C VAL A 195 7.09 9.06 -5.81
N THR A 196 7.56 7.83 -5.98
CA THR A 196 6.81 6.70 -6.54
C THR A 196 7.00 5.46 -5.66
N LEU A 197 6.19 4.41 -5.87
CA LEU A 197 6.32 3.18 -5.08
C LEU A 197 7.70 2.51 -5.22
N HIS A 198 8.25 2.48 -6.43
CA HIS A 198 9.56 1.89 -6.69
C HIS A 198 10.70 2.74 -6.11
N THR A 199 10.59 4.08 -6.14
CA THR A 199 11.61 4.93 -5.51
C THR A 199 11.59 4.76 -3.99
N LEU A 200 10.42 4.64 -3.35
CA LEU A 200 10.35 4.42 -1.89
C LEU A 200 11.11 3.14 -1.49
N ILE A 201 10.97 2.06 -2.27
CA ILE A 201 11.69 0.80 -2.07
C ILE A 201 13.20 1.00 -2.22
N LEU A 202 13.64 1.64 -3.29
CA LEU A 202 15.06 1.82 -3.59
C LEU A 202 15.76 2.79 -2.62
N GLU A 203 15.11 3.89 -2.25
CA GLU A 203 15.63 4.81 -1.23
C GLU A 203 15.74 4.13 0.14
N SER A 204 14.77 3.31 0.51
CA SER A 204 14.83 2.51 1.74
C SER A 204 16.04 1.56 1.72
N LEU A 205 16.30 0.88 0.60
CA LEU A 205 17.48 0.02 0.44
C LEU A 205 18.80 0.80 0.47
N LEU A 206 18.86 2.01 -0.08
CA LEU A 206 20.06 2.86 -0.03
C LEU A 206 20.41 3.26 1.42
N LEU A 207 19.39 3.55 2.24
CA LEU A 207 19.57 3.88 3.65
C LEU A 207 19.94 2.67 4.52
N CYS A 208 19.65 1.44 4.05
CA CYS A 208 20.06 0.23 4.74
C CYS A 208 21.59 0.02 4.67
N PRO A 209 22.21 -0.58 5.71
CA PRO A 209 23.58 -1.07 5.64
C PRO A 209 23.78 -2.05 4.49
N ILE A 210 24.96 -2.02 3.86
CA ILE A 210 25.27 -2.77 2.63
C ILE A 210 25.01 -4.28 2.80
N ASP A 211 25.37 -4.83 3.96
CA ASP A 211 25.27 -6.27 4.25
C ASP A 211 23.82 -6.79 4.27
N CYS A 212 22.86 -5.93 4.67
CA CYS A 212 21.45 -6.31 4.75
C CYS A 212 20.74 -6.26 3.38
N ARG A 213 21.22 -5.43 2.45
CA ARG A 213 20.48 -5.06 1.21
C ARG A 213 20.11 -6.25 0.35
N ARG A 214 21.04 -7.21 0.21
CA ARG A 214 20.81 -8.41 -0.61
C ARG A 214 19.69 -9.27 -0.03
N GLN A 215 19.68 -9.52 1.27
CA GLN A 215 18.62 -10.32 1.88
C GLN A 215 17.27 -9.60 1.85
N LEU A 216 17.25 -8.27 2.01
CA LEU A 216 16.03 -7.47 1.95
C LEU A 216 15.39 -7.48 0.56
N ILE A 217 16.18 -7.34 -0.52
CA ILE A 217 15.65 -7.32 -1.90
C ILE A 217 15.29 -8.72 -2.42
N GLU A 218 15.93 -9.77 -1.89
CA GLU A 218 15.54 -11.17 -2.10
C GLU A 218 14.25 -11.53 -1.35
N ASN A 219 13.74 -10.67 -0.45
CA ASN A 219 12.56 -10.92 0.34
C ASN A 219 11.64 -9.68 0.38
N ILE A 220 11.04 -9.31 -0.76
CA ILE A 220 10.06 -8.21 -0.80
C ILE A 220 8.66 -8.74 -0.48
N VAL A 221 7.97 -8.11 0.46
CA VAL A 221 6.59 -8.46 0.84
C VAL A 221 5.68 -7.25 0.68
N CYS A 222 4.63 -7.40 -0.13
CA CYS A 222 3.62 -6.35 -0.33
C CYS A 222 2.36 -6.65 0.50
N ILE A 223 2.00 -5.73 1.39
CA ILE A 223 0.78 -5.76 2.21
C ILE A 223 -0.06 -4.49 1.97
N GLY A 224 -1.29 -4.49 2.47
CA GLY A 224 -2.22 -3.37 2.32
C GLY A 224 -3.23 -3.56 1.19
N GLY A 225 -4.31 -2.78 1.23
CA GLY A 225 -5.45 -2.93 0.32
C GLY A 225 -5.12 -2.58 -1.13
N THR A 226 -4.26 -1.59 -1.36
CA THR A 226 -3.92 -1.13 -2.73
C THR A 226 -3.10 -2.17 -3.49
N CYS A 227 -2.28 -2.96 -2.79
CA CYS A 227 -1.50 -4.05 -3.36
C CYS A 227 -2.36 -5.20 -3.95
N MET A 228 -3.68 -5.22 -3.67
CA MET A 228 -4.59 -6.23 -4.23
C MET A 228 -5.01 -5.95 -5.67
N MET A 229 -4.64 -4.80 -6.24
CA MET A 229 -4.99 -4.48 -7.63
C MET A 229 -4.35 -5.48 -8.60
N PRO A 230 -5.10 -5.98 -9.61
CA PRO A 230 -4.54 -6.87 -10.62
C PRO A 230 -3.36 -6.22 -11.33
N GLY A 231 -2.26 -6.97 -11.51
CA GLY A 231 -1.05 -6.48 -12.18
C GLY A 231 -0.08 -5.67 -11.31
N PHE A 232 -0.44 -5.34 -10.06
CA PHE A 232 0.35 -4.46 -9.19
C PHE A 232 1.79 -4.93 -8.98
N ILE A 233 1.99 -6.19 -8.57
CA ILE A 233 3.32 -6.74 -8.29
C ILE A 233 4.18 -6.80 -9.57
N HIS A 234 3.57 -7.15 -10.70
CA HIS A 234 4.28 -7.25 -11.98
C HIS A 234 4.82 -5.88 -12.41
N ARG A 235 3.94 -4.87 -12.44
CA ARG A 235 4.32 -3.49 -12.76
C ARG A 235 5.38 -2.96 -11.80
N LEU A 236 5.21 -3.20 -10.49
CA LEU A 236 6.20 -2.76 -9.50
C LEU A 236 7.58 -3.38 -9.75
N ASN A 237 7.64 -4.66 -10.12
CA ASN A 237 8.90 -5.33 -10.44
C ASN A 237 9.57 -4.76 -11.71
N GLU A 238 8.79 -4.49 -12.76
CA GLU A 238 9.28 -3.81 -13.97
C GLU A 238 9.88 -2.45 -13.64
N GLU A 239 9.16 -1.63 -12.88
CA GLU A 239 9.59 -0.28 -12.51
C GLU A 239 10.85 -0.29 -11.63
N ILE A 240 10.96 -1.22 -10.66
CA ILE A 240 12.18 -1.37 -9.86
C ILE A 240 13.36 -1.75 -10.75
N LYS A 241 13.18 -2.70 -11.68
CA LYS A 241 14.24 -3.14 -12.60
C LYS A 241 14.72 -2.01 -13.51
N THR A 242 13.79 -1.23 -14.05
CA THR A 242 14.10 -0.05 -14.88
C THR A 242 14.80 1.02 -14.04
N ALA A 243 14.29 1.31 -12.84
CA ALA A 243 14.89 2.31 -11.96
C ALA A 243 16.31 1.94 -11.52
N LEU A 244 16.62 0.65 -11.30
CA LEU A 244 17.98 0.18 -10.98
C LEU A 244 19.02 0.46 -12.07
N GLU A 245 18.61 0.71 -13.32
CA GLU A 245 19.52 1.10 -14.39
C GLU A 245 19.94 2.58 -14.30
N LEU A 246 19.24 3.39 -13.51
CA LEU A 246 19.55 4.80 -13.34
C LEU A 246 20.86 5.00 -12.56
N PRO A 247 21.69 6.01 -12.92
CA PRO A 247 22.96 6.26 -12.24
C PRO A 247 22.84 6.47 -10.73
N ARG A 248 21.70 7.00 -10.25
CA ARG A 248 21.40 7.19 -8.83
C ARG A 248 21.49 5.89 -8.03
N TYR A 249 21.09 4.77 -8.64
CA TYR A 249 21.02 3.47 -8.00
C TYR A 249 22.16 2.53 -8.42
N ALA A 250 23.26 3.07 -8.96
CA ALA A 250 24.41 2.28 -9.40
C ALA A 250 24.96 1.33 -8.32
N SER A 251 24.89 1.72 -7.04
CA SER A 251 25.31 0.86 -5.92
C SER A 251 24.41 -0.36 -5.70
N LEU A 252 23.17 -0.32 -6.20
CA LEU A 252 22.17 -1.40 -6.11
C LEU A 252 22.05 -2.18 -7.41
N ALA A 253 22.68 -1.74 -8.51
CA ALA A 253 22.54 -2.35 -9.83
C ALA A 253 22.89 -3.85 -9.84
N ALA A 254 23.87 -4.27 -9.03
CA ALA A 254 24.26 -5.67 -8.88
C ALA A 254 23.15 -6.57 -8.27
N LEU A 255 22.11 -5.97 -7.66
CA LEU A 255 21.01 -6.68 -7.02
C LEU A 255 19.80 -6.91 -7.95
N LYS A 256 19.86 -6.43 -9.20
CA LYS A 256 18.75 -6.49 -10.16
C LYS A 256 18.19 -7.90 -10.37
N ASP A 257 19.06 -8.91 -10.43
CA ASP A 257 18.66 -10.30 -10.65
C ASP A 257 18.22 -11.02 -9.36
N SER A 258 18.44 -10.40 -8.21
CA SER A 258 18.11 -10.97 -6.90
C SER A 258 16.70 -10.60 -6.42
N ILE A 259 15.98 -9.71 -7.13
CA ILE A 259 14.64 -9.25 -6.74
C ILE A 259 13.66 -10.42 -6.69
N LYS A 260 13.03 -10.63 -5.53
CA LYS A 260 11.99 -11.64 -5.36
C LYS A 260 10.85 -11.09 -4.49
N PHE A 261 9.64 -11.36 -4.95
CA PHE A 261 8.41 -11.04 -4.22
C PHE A 261 7.85 -12.31 -3.60
N HIS A 262 7.53 -12.24 -2.30
CA HIS A 262 6.90 -13.34 -1.58
C HIS A 262 5.41 -13.04 -1.40
N ASN A 263 4.59 -13.99 -1.81
CA ASN A 263 3.16 -13.92 -1.63
C ASN A 263 2.79 -14.55 -0.27
N PRO A 264 2.20 -13.79 0.66
CA PRO A 264 1.67 -14.37 1.89
C PRO A 264 0.51 -15.34 1.59
N PRO A 265 0.20 -16.26 2.52
CA PRO A 265 -0.94 -17.18 2.36
C PRO A 265 -2.30 -16.47 2.36
N SER A 266 -2.36 -15.26 2.93
CA SER A 266 -3.52 -14.37 2.98
C SER A 266 -3.57 -13.39 1.81
N LYS A 267 -4.73 -12.76 1.58
CA LYS A 267 -4.78 -11.57 0.73
C LYS A 267 -4.05 -10.40 1.40
N ALA A 268 -3.39 -9.57 0.59
CA ALA A 268 -2.52 -8.48 1.06
C ALA A 268 -3.17 -7.53 2.08
N ASN A 269 -4.47 -7.23 1.96
CA ASN A 269 -5.22 -6.36 2.87
C ASN A 269 -5.16 -6.83 4.34
N TYR A 270 -5.39 -8.11 4.61
CA TYR A 270 -5.49 -8.62 5.98
C TYR A 270 -4.26 -9.42 6.44
N THR A 271 -3.15 -9.40 5.68
CA THR A 271 -1.91 -10.09 6.07
C THR A 271 -1.36 -9.59 7.40
N ALA A 272 -1.42 -8.29 7.67
CA ALA A 272 -0.99 -7.74 8.97
C ALA A 272 -1.85 -8.27 10.13
N TRP A 273 -3.17 -8.41 9.90
CA TRP A 273 -4.10 -8.95 10.89
C TRP A 273 -3.84 -10.44 11.16
N LEU A 274 -3.67 -11.24 10.10
CA LEU A 274 -3.32 -12.65 10.23
C LEU A 274 -1.98 -12.82 10.97
N GLY A 275 -0.98 -12.02 10.60
CA GLY A 275 0.32 -11.99 11.26
C GLY A 275 0.23 -11.66 12.74
N GLY A 276 -0.59 -10.66 13.10
CA GLY A 276 -0.87 -10.31 14.48
C GLY A 276 -1.59 -11.43 15.24
N SER A 277 -2.51 -12.14 14.60
CA SER A 277 -3.19 -13.31 15.18
C SER A 277 -2.22 -14.46 15.43
N ILE A 278 -1.28 -14.72 14.51
CA ILE A 278 -0.24 -15.75 14.70
C ILE A 278 0.66 -15.31 15.85
N PHE A 279 1.15 -14.07 15.84
CA PHE A 279 2.01 -13.53 16.89
C PHE A 279 1.34 -13.60 18.28
N GLY A 280 0.05 -13.29 18.36
CA GLY A 280 -0.73 -13.37 19.59
C GLY A 280 -0.95 -14.80 20.11
N ALA A 281 -0.82 -15.80 19.25
CA ALA A 281 -0.93 -17.22 19.62
C ALA A 281 0.42 -17.85 20.01
N LEU A 282 1.54 -17.14 19.85
CA LEU A 282 2.87 -17.64 20.22
C LEU A 282 3.07 -17.59 21.74
N GLU A 283 3.73 -18.62 22.28
CA GLU A 283 4.11 -18.70 23.70
C GLU A 283 5.10 -17.61 24.14
N SER A 284 5.74 -16.91 23.19
CA SER A 284 6.67 -15.81 23.47
C SER A 284 5.96 -14.47 23.72
N LEU A 285 4.65 -14.39 23.52
CA LEU A 285 3.87 -13.17 23.71
C LEU A 285 3.93 -12.62 25.15
N PRO A 286 3.77 -13.43 26.22
CA PRO A 286 3.77 -12.91 27.59
C PRO A 286 5.01 -12.07 27.91
N GLY A 287 6.21 -12.55 27.52
CA GLY A 287 7.48 -11.84 27.76
C GLY A 287 7.73 -10.63 26.84
N ARG A 288 6.86 -10.39 25.85
CA ARG A 288 6.90 -9.21 24.95
C ARG A 288 5.69 -8.30 25.13
N SER A 289 4.69 -8.70 25.93
CA SER A 289 3.50 -7.91 26.20
C SER A 289 3.75 -6.97 27.38
N TYR A 290 3.17 -5.77 27.32
CA TYR A 290 3.24 -4.81 28.42
C TYR A 290 2.08 -5.03 29.38
N SER A 291 2.36 -5.28 30.66
CA SER A 291 1.35 -5.62 31.65
C SER A 291 0.64 -4.39 32.24
N ARG A 292 -0.60 -4.57 32.69
CA ARG A 292 -1.37 -3.52 33.37
C ARG A 292 -0.66 -2.99 34.61
N THR A 293 -0.02 -3.85 35.40
CA THR A 293 0.71 -3.45 36.61
C THR A 293 1.83 -2.45 36.27
N LYS A 294 2.64 -2.76 35.26
CA LYS A 294 3.70 -1.85 34.78
C LYS A 294 3.12 -0.52 34.27
N TYR A 295 1.99 -0.59 33.56
CA TYR A 295 1.28 0.62 33.10
C TYR A 295 0.78 1.50 34.25
N LEU A 296 0.25 0.92 35.34
CA LEU A 296 -0.25 1.71 36.47
C LEU A 296 0.88 2.46 37.20
N GLU A 297 2.09 1.94 37.17
CA GLU A 297 3.29 2.57 37.74
C GLU A 297 3.82 3.69 36.84
N GLN A 298 3.95 3.45 35.54
CA GLN A 298 4.65 4.35 34.61
C GLN A 298 3.71 5.28 33.80
N LYS A 299 2.43 4.91 33.67
CA LYS A 299 1.38 5.58 32.89
C LYS A 299 1.77 5.96 31.45
N THR A 300 2.71 5.23 30.86
CA THR A 300 3.21 5.48 29.50
C THR A 300 3.35 4.15 28.77
N ILE A 301 3.12 4.15 27.46
CA ILE A 301 3.26 2.94 26.65
C ILE A 301 4.61 2.96 25.91
N PRO A 302 5.49 1.97 26.13
CA PRO A 302 6.76 1.90 25.41
C PRO A 302 6.58 1.74 23.90
N ASP A 303 7.55 2.20 23.12
CA ASP A 303 7.65 1.87 21.70
C ASP A 303 8.10 0.43 21.50
N TRP A 304 7.71 -0.18 20.38
CA TRP A 304 8.07 -1.56 20.03
C TRP A 304 9.57 -1.84 20.14
N SER A 305 10.41 -0.92 19.66
CA SER A 305 11.88 -1.01 19.73
C SER A 305 12.44 -0.88 21.15
N SER A 306 11.62 -0.42 22.10
CA SER A 306 11.99 -0.20 23.49
C SER A 306 11.46 -1.32 24.40
N ILE A 307 10.68 -2.25 23.88
CA ILE A 307 10.24 -3.47 24.58
C ILE A 307 11.41 -4.46 24.58
N TRP A 308 12.45 -4.14 25.35
CA TRP A 308 13.48 -5.11 25.67
C TRP A 308 12.93 -6.10 26.70
N GLU A 309 13.34 -7.36 26.52
CA GLU A 309 12.95 -8.55 27.30
C GLU A 309 12.76 -8.24 28.77
N THR A 310 11.50 -8.08 29.16
CA THR A 310 11.16 -7.57 30.49
C THR A 310 11.24 -8.62 31.59
N ASP A 311 11.63 -9.86 31.24
CA ASP A 311 11.53 -11.02 32.14
C ASP A 311 12.83 -11.87 32.25
N ILE A 312 13.94 -11.53 31.58
CA ILE A 312 15.19 -12.31 31.78
C ILE A 312 15.87 -11.98 33.11
N THR A 313 15.59 -10.82 33.72
CA THR A 313 16.21 -10.42 34.98
C THR A 313 15.48 -10.94 36.22
N GLU A 314 14.18 -11.25 36.16
CA GLU A 314 13.44 -11.76 37.34
C GLU A 314 13.65 -13.27 37.58
N ASN A 315 14.20 -14.02 36.61
CA ASN A 315 14.46 -15.45 36.76
C ASN A 315 15.92 -15.81 37.10
N ARG A 316 16.78 -14.83 37.44
CA ARG A 316 18.16 -15.12 37.90
C ARG A 316 18.26 -15.46 39.39
N ASP A 317 17.20 -15.31 40.16
CA ASP A 317 17.21 -15.60 41.61
C ASP A 317 16.96 -17.07 41.97
N PHE A 318 16.77 -17.97 40.99
CA PHE A 318 16.56 -19.40 41.25
C PHE A 318 17.80 -20.30 41.11
N ILE A 319 19.01 -19.76 40.91
CA ILE A 319 20.26 -20.57 40.82
C ILE A 319 21.16 -20.43 42.07
N HIS A 320 20.69 -19.77 43.13
CA HIS A 320 21.35 -19.83 44.44
C HIS A 320 20.43 -20.43 45.50
N THR A 321 20.21 -21.74 45.45
CA THR A 321 20.03 -22.61 46.65
C THR A 321 19.90 -24.09 46.27
N ARG A 322 21.04 -24.75 46.04
CA ARG A 322 21.50 -26.00 46.69
C ARG A 322 22.73 -26.55 45.99
#